data_AF-A0A821W2P0-F1
#
_entry.id   AF-A0A821W2P0-F1
#
_cell.length_a   1.000
_cell.length_b   1.000
_cell.length_c   1.000
_cell.angle_alpha   90.00
_cell.angle_beta   90.00
_cell.angle_gamma   90.00
#
_symmetry.space_group_name_H-M   'P 1'
#
loop_
_entity.id
_entity.type
_entity.pdbx_description
1 polymer ?
#
loop_
_entity_poly.entity_id
_entity_poly.type
_entity_poly.pdbx_seq_one_letter_code
_entity_poly.pdbx_strand_id
1 'polypeptide(L)'
;MKLKLYYDLMSQPSRALFKKVPVIDHNGFILTESYIVIRYLACENVIPIMLYPKNSKAQARVDEYLEWQHIGLRLHCAMFFRVKYLNPIYTGKQPDPKLVQSYEKRMINALKDSLNRATKNGWF
;
A
#
# COMPACT_ATOMS: atom_id res chain seq x y z
N MET A 1 22.11 13.79 -8.54
CA MET A 1 21.15 13.26 -7.55
C MET A 1 20.81 11.84 -7.95
N LYS A 2 21.09 10.82 -7.11
CA LYS A 2 20.86 9.41 -7.46
C LYS A 2 19.78 8.84 -6.55
N LEU A 3 18.55 8.90 -7.03
CA LEU A 3 17.40 8.20 -6.45
C LEU A 3 17.23 6.85 -7.13
N LYS A 4 17.17 5.78 -6.35
CA LYS A 4 16.83 4.43 -6.82
C LYS A 4 15.60 3.93 -6.09
N LEU A 5 14.75 3.22 -6.81
CA LEU A 5 13.55 2.57 -6.30
C LEU A 5 13.62 1.09 -6.66
N TYR A 6 13.49 0.23 -5.66
CA TYR A 6 13.62 -1.21 -5.75
C TYR A 6 12.25 -1.87 -5.57
N TYR A 7 11.92 -2.77 -6.50
CA TYR A 7 10.63 -3.48 -6.56
C TYR A 7 10.77 -5.00 -6.47
N ASP A 8 11.99 -5.51 -6.34
CA ASP A 8 12.28 -6.92 -6.13
C ASP A 8 13.28 -7.10 -4.97
N LEU A 9 13.24 -8.28 -4.35
CA LEU A 9 14.06 -8.58 -3.18
C LEU A 9 15.53 -8.85 -3.52
N MET A 10 15.85 -9.12 -4.78
CA MET A 10 17.21 -9.51 -5.20
C MET A 10 18.07 -8.28 -5.48
N SER A 11 17.45 -7.18 -5.89
CA SER A 11 18.13 -5.92 -6.19
C SER A 11 18.17 -4.94 -5.02
N GLN A 12 17.30 -5.11 -4.01
CA GLN A 12 17.23 -4.16 -2.89
C GLN A 12 18.51 -4.16 -2.03
N PRO A 13 18.86 -3.04 -1.39
CA PRO A 13 20.02 -2.96 -0.51
C PRO A 13 19.92 -3.93 0.67
N SER A 14 21.01 -4.62 1.01
CA SER A 14 21.05 -5.55 2.17
C SER A 14 20.73 -4.89 3.50
N ARG A 15 20.97 -3.58 3.60
CA ARG A 15 20.63 -2.72 4.73
C ARG A 15 19.13 -2.36 4.85
N ALA A 16 18.29 -2.77 3.88
CA ALA A 16 16.84 -2.66 4.05
C ALA A 16 16.39 -3.59 5.19
N LEU A 17 15.87 -2.99 6.26
CA LEU A 17 15.55 -3.70 7.51
C LEU A 17 14.54 -4.83 7.29
N PHE A 18 13.57 -4.61 6.41
CA PHE A 18 12.53 -5.56 6.09
C PHE A 18 12.81 -6.19 4.73
N LYS A 19 12.76 -7.53 4.65
CA LYS A 19 12.80 -8.28 3.39
C LYS A 19 11.49 -8.11 2.61
N LYS A 20 11.14 -6.86 2.32
CA LYS A 20 9.89 -6.42 1.69
C LYS A 20 10.19 -5.25 0.78
N VAL A 21 9.40 -5.14 -0.28
CA VAL A 21 9.41 -4.03 -1.24
C VAL A 21 8.12 -3.22 -1.10
N PRO A 22 8.10 -1.94 -1.49
CA PRO A 22 9.18 -1.16 -2.12
C PRO A 22 10.22 -0.62 -1.13
N VAL A 23 11.43 -0.31 -1.65
CA VAL A 23 12.52 0.38 -0.94
C VAL A 23 13.07 1.49 -1.82
N ILE A 24 13.41 2.64 -1.24
CA ILE A 24 14.22 3.68 -1.93
C ILE A 24 15.63 3.77 -1.36
N ASP A 25 16.57 4.15 -2.22
CA ASP A 25 17.91 4.63 -1.86
C ASP A 25 18.10 6.01 -2.47
N HIS A 26 18.08 7.05 -1.63
CA HIS A 26 18.37 8.41 -2.05
C HIS A 26 19.74 8.82 -1.51
N ASN A 27 20.78 8.71 -2.36
CA ASN A 27 22.16 9.06 -2.02
C ASN A 27 22.71 8.39 -0.74
N GLY A 28 22.37 7.13 -0.48
CA GLY A 28 22.80 6.46 0.74
C GLY A 28 21.72 6.39 1.82
N PHE A 29 20.65 7.19 1.73
CA PHE A 29 19.52 7.13 2.66
C PHE A 29 18.52 6.06 2.23
N ILE A 30 18.34 5.02 3.06
CA ILE A 30 17.41 3.93 2.79
C ILE A 30 16.11 4.15 3.52
N LEU A 31 15.01 4.02 2.79
CA LEU A 31 13.67 4.15 3.34
C LEU A 31 12.76 3.04 2.82
N THR A 32 12.01 2.45 3.74
CA THR A 32 11.03 1.39 3.50
C THR A 32 9.62 1.91 3.81
N GLU A 33 8.60 1.07 3.66
CA GLU A 33 7.16 1.39 3.80
C GLU A 33 6.64 2.32 2.71
N SER A 34 5.74 1.81 1.86
CA SER A 34 5.25 2.52 0.67
C SER A 34 4.65 3.88 0.98
N TYR A 35 3.92 4.00 2.10
CA TYR A 35 3.34 5.26 2.55
C TYR A 35 4.40 6.31 2.89
N ILE A 36 5.42 5.92 3.67
CA ILE A 36 6.51 6.82 4.09
C ILE A 36 7.37 7.23 2.89
N VAL A 37 7.61 6.30 1.96
CA VAL A 37 8.29 6.58 0.69
C VAL A 37 7.55 7.66 -0.11
N ILE A 38 6.23 7.57 -0.26
CA ILE A 38 5.44 8.59 -0.99
C ILE A 38 5.59 9.97 -0.33
N ARG A 39 5.48 10.04 1.00
CA ARG A 39 5.65 11.30 1.75
C ARG A 39 7.04 11.91 1.53
N TYR A 40 8.08 11.08 1.60
CA TYR A 40 9.45 11.52 1.36
C TYR A 40 9.62 12.08 -0.06
N LEU A 41 9.15 11.34 -1.08
CA LEU A 41 9.23 11.77 -2.47
C LEU A 41 8.45 13.07 -2.73
N ALA A 42 7.35 13.30 -2.01
CA ALA A 42 6.62 14.57 -2.07
C ALA A 42 7.43 15.74 -1.48
N CYS A 43 8.08 15.53 -0.33
CA CYS A 43 8.95 16.53 0.30
C CYS A 43 10.14 16.90 -0.61
N GLU A 44 10.72 15.91 -1.28
CA GLU A 44 11.80 16.07 -2.26
C GLU A 44 11.31 16.63 -3.62
N ASN A 45 10.01 16.93 -3.77
CA ASN A 45 9.37 17.40 -5.00
C ASN A 45 9.61 16.47 -6.20
N VAL A 46 9.75 15.16 -5.96
CA VAL A 46 9.92 14.13 -7.00
C VAL A 46 8.58 13.75 -7.62
N ILE A 47 7.49 13.80 -6.84
CA ILE A 47 6.13 13.54 -7.33
C ILE A 47 5.33 14.85 -7.44
N PRO A 48 4.33 14.92 -8.35
CA PRO A 48 3.49 16.10 -8.51
C PRO A 48 2.79 16.53 -7.21
N ILE A 49 2.80 17.84 -6.91
CA ILE A 49 2.17 18.42 -5.72
C ILE A 49 0.66 18.15 -5.62
N MET A 50 -0.01 17.92 -6.76
CA MET A 50 -1.42 17.54 -6.80
C MET A 50 -1.70 16.18 -6.14
N LEU A 51 -0.70 15.28 -6.07
CA LEU A 51 -0.84 13.97 -5.43
C LEU A 51 -0.62 14.04 -3.91
N TYR A 52 0.12 15.03 -3.43
CA TYR A 52 0.41 15.23 -2.00
C TYR A 52 0.54 16.73 -1.70
N PRO A 53 -0.59 17.43 -1.47
CA PRO A 53 -0.60 18.88 -1.31
C PRO A 53 0.17 19.34 -0.07
N LYS A 54 0.78 20.54 -0.13
CA LYS A 54 1.46 21.17 1.02
C LYS A 54 0.52 21.94 1.96
N ASN A 55 -0.72 22.18 1.54
CA ASN A 55 -1.72 22.77 2.43
C ASN A 55 -2.02 21.81 3.57
N SER A 56 -1.83 22.26 4.81
CA SER A 56 -1.93 21.41 6.00
C SER A 56 -3.22 20.58 6.08
N LYS A 57 -4.39 21.17 5.75
CA LYS A 57 -5.67 20.45 5.80
C LYS A 57 -5.78 19.41 4.69
N ALA A 58 -5.39 19.75 3.47
CA ALA A 58 -5.42 18.82 2.34
C ALA A 58 -4.42 17.67 2.52
N GLN A 59 -3.21 17.98 3.00
CA GLN A 59 -2.21 16.98 3.34
C GLN A 59 -2.70 16.02 4.43
N ALA A 60 -3.33 16.55 5.48
CA ALA A 60 -3.89 15.73 6.56
C ALA A 60 -4.98 14.77 6.06
N ARG A 61 -5.78 15.14 5.05
CA ARG A 61 -6.75 14.23 4.42
C ARG A 61 -6.08 13.11 3.64
N VAL A 62 -5.01 13.40 2.93
CA VAL A 62 -4.21 12.38 2.23
C VAL A 62 -3.56 11.43 3.24
N ASP A 63 -2.96 11.95 4.31
CA ASP A 63 -2.37 11.14 5.38
C ASP A 63 -3.43 10.28 6.10
N GLU A 64 -4.60 10.83 6.39
CA GLU A 64 -5.73 10.12 7.00
C GLU A 64 -6.12 8.89 6.16
N TYR A 65 -6.26 9.06 4.85
CA TYR A 65 -6.56 7.95 3.93
C TYR A 65 -5.42 6.94 3.86
N LEU A 66 -4.17 7.41 3.67
CA LEU A 66 -3.00 6.55 3.51
C LEU A 66 -2.75 5.69 4.75
N GLU A 67 -3.02 6.22 5.95
CA GLU A 67 -2.98 5.45 7.19
C GLU A 67 -4.14 4.45 7.27
N TRP A 68 -5.38 4.91 7.07
CA TRP A 68 -6.57 4.07 7.19
C TRP A 68 -6.55 2.87 6.22
N GLN A 69 -6.12 3.07 4.97
CA GLN A 69 -6.17 2.02 3.95
C GLN A 69 -5.35 0.79 4.35
N HIS A 70 -4.32 0.93 5.20
CA HIS A 70 -3.46 -0.19 5.59
C HIS A 70 -4.24 -1.35 6.19
N ILE A 71 -5.22 -1.05 7.04
CA ILE A 71 -6.08 -2.03 7.71
C ILE A 71 -7.48 -2.05 7.12
N GLY A 72 -7.98 -0.91 6.63
CA GLY A 72 -9.34 -0.75 6.16
C GLY A 72 -9.59 -1.33 4.78
N LEU A 73 -8.60 -1.31 3.89
CA LEU A 73 -8.77 -1.75 2.49
C LEU A 73 -7.71 -2.76 2.06
N ARG A 74 -6.43 -2.39 2.15
CA ARG A 74 -5.29 -3.19 1.67
C ARG A 74 -5.27 -4.58 2.28
N LEU A 75 -5.49 -4.71 3.59
CA LEU A 75 -5.51 -6.01 4.27
C LEU A 75 -6.53 -6.95 3.63
N HIS A 76 -7.75 -6.47 3.40
CA HIS A 76 -8.84 -7.30 2.89
C HIS A 76 -8.64 -7.68 1.43
N CYS A 77 -8.18 -6.75 0.58
CA CYS A 77 -7.83 -7.03 -0.81
C CYS A 77 -6.66 -8.04 -0.90
N ALA A 78 -5.60 -7.83 -0.11
CA ALA A 78 -4.44 -8.70 -0.11
C ALA A 78 -4.78 -10.13 0.36
N MET A 79 -5.62 -10.27 1.38
CA MET A 79 -6.02 -11.58 1.89
C MET A 79 -6.91 -12.34 0.92
N PHE A 80 -7.85 -11.67 0.25
CA PHE A 80 -8.65 -12.31 -0.80
C PHE A 80 -7.76 -12.80 -1.95
N PHE A 81 -6.89 -11.93 -2.47
CA PHE A 81 -5.95 -12.31 -3.52
C PHE A 81 -5.06 -13.49 -3.09
N ARG A 82 -4.55 -13.44 -1.86
CA ARG A 82 -3.70 -14.49 -1.31
C ARG A 82 -4.41 -15.83 -1.23
N VAL A 83 -5.62 -15.88 -0.68
CA VAL A 83 -6.36 -17.13 -0.48
C VAL A 83 -6.87 -17.70 -1.79
N LYS A 84 -7.35 -16.84 -2.70
CA LYS A 84 -7.94 -17.28 -3.97
C LYS A 84 -6.91 -17.68 -5.02
N TYR A 85 -5.77 -16.99 -5.08
CA TYR A 85 -4.79 -17.18 -6.17
C TYR A 85 -3.41 -17.58 -5.66
N LEU A 86 -2.84 -16.81 -4.72
CA LEU A 86 -1.43 -16.99 -4.35
C LEU A 86 -1.16 -18.33 -3.62
N ASN A 87 -2.01 -18.70 -2.65
CA ASN A 87 -1.87 -19.93 -1.88
C ASN A 87 -2.05 -21.17 -2.78
N PRO A 88 -3.05 -21.25 -3.67
CA PRO A 88 -3.15 -22.35 -4.63
C PRO A 88 -1.92 -22.49 -5.52
N ILE A 89 -1.35 -21.38 -6.01
CA ILE A 89 -0.12 -21.41 -6.83
C ILE A 89 1.04 -22.00 -6.04
N TYR A 90 1.24 -21.59 -4.78
CA TYR A 90 2.36 -22.09 -3.96
C TYR A 90 2.17 -23.51 -3.44
N THR A 91 0.94 -23.92 -3.16
CA THR A 91 0.66 -25.20 -2.50
C THR A 91 0.21 -26.30 -3.47
N GLY A 92 -0.19 -25.94 -4.69
CA GLY A 92 -0.84 -26.84 -5.65
C GLY A 92 -2.23 -27.31 -5.23
N LYS A 93 -2.76 -26.83 -4.09
CA LYS A 93 -4.05 -27.26 -3.54
C LYS A 93 -5.17 -26.32 -3.96
N GLN A 94 -6.33 -26.88 -4.27
CA GLN A 94 -7.53 -26.10 -4.51
C GLN A 94 -7.95 -25.36 -3.23
N PRO A 95 -8.35 -24.08 -3.33
CA PRO A 95 -8.77 -23.31 -2.18
C PRO A 95 -10.15 -23.77 -1.69
N ASP A 96 -10.37 -23.76 -0.37
CA ASP A 96 -11.68 -24.04 0.22
C ASP A 96 -12.70 -22.99 -0.25
N PRO A 97 -13.78 -23.39 -0.94
CA PRO A 97 -14.80 -22.47 -1.44
C PRO A 97 -15.41 -21.59 -0.34
N LYS A 98 -15.63 -22.14 0.87
CA LYS A 98 -16.20 -21.38 1.99
C LYS A 98 -15.25 -20.29 2.47
N LEU A 99 -13.96 -20.60 2.51
CA LEU A 99 -12.92 -19.65 2.90
C LEU A 99 -12.79 -18.52 1.88
N VAL A 100 -12.76 -18.85 0.59
CA VAL A 100 -12.69 -17.86 -0.50
C VAL A 100 -13.88 -16.91 -0.43
N GLN A 101 -15.10 -17.44 -0.30
CA GLN A 101 -16.32 -16.63 -0.21
C GLN A 101 -16.31 -15.71 1.01
N SER A 102 -15.77 -16.18 2.15
CA SER A 102 -15.61 -15.36 3.35
C SER A 102 -14.66 -14.17 3.13
N TYR A 103 -13.50 -14.39 2.51
CA TYR A 103 -12.57 -13.30 2.20
C TYR A 103 -13.08 -12.36 1.10
N GLU A 104 -13.80 -12.88 0.13
CA GLU A 104 -14.46 -12.08 -0.90
C GLU A 104 -15.47 -11.11 -0.28
N LYS A 105 -16.33 -11.60 0.63
CA LYS A 105 -17.28 -10.77 1.37
C LYS A 105 -16.57 -9.67 2.18
N ARG A 106 -15.45 -10.00 2.83
CA ARG A 106 -14.64 -9.01 3.58
C ARG A 106 -14.06 -7.94 2.66
N MET A 107 -13.53 -8.32 1.50
CA MET A 107 -13.01 -7.39 0.50
C MET A 107 -14.12 -6.48 -0.04
N ILE A 108 -15.29 -7.03 -0.40
CA ILE A 108 -16.43 -6.25 -0.88
C ILE A 108 -16.90 -5.26 0.19
N ASN A 109 -16.96 -5.67 1.46
CA ASN A 109 -17.33 -4.78 2.55
C ASN A 109 -16.31 -3.65 2.75
N ALA A 110 -15.01 -3.96 2.63
CA ALA A 110 -13.94 -2.97 2.70
C ALA A 110 -14.01 -1.93 1.57
N LEU A 111 -14.33 -2.36 0.35
CA LEU A 111 -14.55 -1.47 -0.80
C LEU A 111 -15.78 -0.56 -0.59
N LYS A 112 -16.86 -1.11 -0.04
CA LYS A 112 -18.04 -0.31 0.32
C LYS A 112 -17.72 0.71 1.41
N ASP A 113 -16.96 0.31 2.43
CA ASP A 113 -16.52 1.22 3.49
C ASP A 113 -15.59 2.32 2.95
N SER A 114 -14.66 1.98 2.04
CA SER A 114 -13.79 2.99 1.43
C SER A 114 -14.58 4.03 0.66
N LEU A 115 -15.58 3.61 -0.12
CA LEU A 115 -16.44 4.52 -0.88
C LEU A 115 -17.29 5.40 0.07
N ASN A 116 -17.88 4.80 1.10
CA ASN A 116 -18.66 5.53 2.11
C ASN A 116 -17.83 6.55 2.89
N ARG A 117 -16.57 6.23 3.20
CA ARG A 117 -15.67 7.15 3.88
C ARG A 117 -15.23 8.26 2.96
N ALA A 118 -14.95 7.95 1.69
CA ALA A 118 -14.54 8.98 0.77
C ALA A 118 -15.64 10.01 0.51
N THR A 119 -16.90 9.58 0.38
CA THR A 119 -18.04 10.51 0.23
C THR A 119 -18.28 11.36 1.48
N LYS A 120 -17.96 10.86 2.68
CA LYS A 120 -18.15 11.59 3.95
C LYS A 120 -16.97 12.48 4.34
N ASN A 121 -15.74 12.03 4.08
CA ASN A 121 -14.50 12.66 4.55
C ASN A 121 -13.79 13.47 3.46
N GLY A 122 -14.26 13.42 2.21
CA GLY A 122 -13.64 14.11 1.08
C GLY A 122 -12.28 13.53 0.72
N TRP A 123 -12.16 12.19 0.72
CA TRP A 123 -10.93 11.52 0.25
C TRP A 123 -10.84 11.49 -1.29
N PHE A 124 -11.95 11.78 -1.98
CA PHE A 124 -12.05 11.98 -3.43
C PHE A 124 -12.92 13.22 -3.71
#